data_AF-A0A3R9MIT2-F1
#
_entry.id   AF-A0A3R9MIT2-F1
#
_cell.length_a   1.000
_cell.length_b   1.000
_cell.length_c   1.000
_cell.angle_alpha   90.00
_cell.angle_beta   90.00
_cell.angle_gamma   90.00
#
_symmetry.space_group_name_H-M   'P 1'
#
loop_
_entity.id
_entity.type
_entity.pdbx_description
1 polymer ?
#
loop_
_entity_poly.entity_id
_entity_poly.type
_entity_poly.pdbx_seq_one_letter_code
_entity_poly.pdbx_strand_id
1 'polypeptide(L)'
;MNHNARIEETIQNIYDALENHHNHPVENGIGYIDGWISALDGLGGTALTGLQTELRNLRGYVERDDRAAIANSLQHLGQETSLIARNLHDATGDQLRHLGQTLITAAGNLKVS
;
A
#
# COMPACT_ATOMS: atom_id res chain seq x y z
N MET A 1 -20.08 -0.55 -8.03
CA MET A 1 -19.22 -0.16 -6.91
C MET A 1 -18.96 1.32 -6.98
N ASN A 2 -19.10 2.03 -5.86
CA ASN A 2 -18.67 3.42 -5.71
C ASN A 2 -17.17 3.49 -5.38
N HIS A 3 -16.54 4.64 -5.60
CA HIS A 3 -15.11 4.87 -5.31
C HIS A 3 -14.72 4.49 -3.89
N ASN A 4 -15.56 4.81 -2.91
CA ASN A 4 -15.31 4.48 -1.51
C ASN A 4 -15.18 2.97 -1.26
N ALA A 5 -16.04 2.14 -1.84
CA ALA A 5 -15.94 0.68 -1.66
C ALA A 5 -14.63 0.12 -2.24
N ARG A 6 -14.13 0.69 -3.36
CA ARG A 6 -12.83 0.31 -3.92
C ARG A 6 -11.66 0.75 -3.04
N ILE A 7 -11.76 1.92 -2.41
CA ILE A 7 -10.73 2.41 -1.48
C ILE A 7 -10.72 1.56 -0.21
N GLU A 8 -11.89 1.22 0.34
CA GLU A 8 -12.01 0.31 1.49
C GLU A 8 -11.43 -1.07 1.20
N GLU A 9 -11.77 -1.66 0.05
CA GLU A 9 -11.20 -2.94 -0.39
C GLU A 9 -9.68 -2.86 -0.55
N THR A 10 -9.17 -1.75 -1.11
CA THR A 10 -7.72 -1.50 -1.22
C THR A 10 -7.06 -1.46 0.15
N ILE A 11 -7.64 -0.73 1.11
CA ILE A 11 -7.11 -0.59 2.47
C ILE A 11 -7.09 -1.94 3.18
N GLN A 12 -8.17 -2.71 3.08
CA GLN A 12 -8.25 -4.03 3.71
C GLN A 12 -7.20 -4.97 3.14
N ASN A 13 -7.08 -5.02 1.80
CA ASN A 13 -6.04 -5.80 1.15
C ASN A 13 -4.62 -5.35 1.58
N ILE A 14 -4.43 -4.07 1.91
CA ILE A 14 -3.13 -3.58 2.41
C ILE A 14 -2.83 -4.06 3.81
N TYR A 15 -3.82 -3.90 4.68
CA TYR A 15 -3.73 -4.35 6.05
C TYR A 15 -3.43 -5.85 6.10
N ASP A 16 -4.16 -6.64 5.31
CA ASP A 16 -3.99 -8.10 5.26
C ASP A 16 -2.59 -8.51 4.77
N ALA A 17 -2.00 -7.80 3.79
CA ALA A 17 -0.65 -8.13 3.32
C ALA A 17 0.42 -7.83 4.37
N LEU A 18 0.31 -6.72 5.09
CA LEU A 18 1.30 -6.26 6.06
C LEU A 18 1.19 -7.00 7.40
N GLU A 19 -0.02 -7.31 7.85
CA GLU A 19 -0.26 -8.03 9.11
C GLU A 19 0.10 -9.53 8.97
N ASN A 20 -0.20 -10.16 7.83
CA ASN A 20 0.04 -11.58 7.62
C ASN A 20 1.46 -11.93 7.09
N HIS A 21 2.41 -10.98 7.13
CA HIS A 21 3.75 -11.15 6.59
C HIS A 21 4.61 -12.21 7.33
N HIS A 22 4.24 -12.58 8.56
CA HIS A 22 5.03 -13.50 9.40
C HIS A 22 4.85 -14.99 9.09
N ASN A 23 3.81 -15.39 8.34
CA ASN A 23 3.46 -16.81 8.17
C ASN A 23 3.23 -17.28 6.73
N HIS A 24 3.41 -16.43 5.72
CA HIS A 24 3.08 -16.79 4.34
C HIS A 24 4.24 -16.61 3.35
N PRO A 25 4.36 -17.51 2.35
CA PRO A 25 5.37 -17.39 1.30
C PRO A 25 5.22 -16.09 0.51
N VAL A 26 6.35 -15.57 0.03
CA VAL A 26 6.51 -14.35 -0.79
C VAL A 26 5.48 -14.24 -1.92
N GLU A 27 5.06 -15.37 -2.50
CA GLU A 27 4.05 -15.45 -3.56
C GLU A 27 2.68 -14.89 -3.15
N ASN A 28 2.27 -15.04 -1.88
CA ASN A 28 1.01 -14.48 -1.37
C ASN A 28 1.10 -12.95 -1.26
N GLY A 29 2.26 -12.41 -0.87
CA GLY A 29 2.50 -10.96 -0.78
C GLY A 29 2.40 -10.26 -2.14
N ILE A 30 2.90 -10.91 -3.20
CA ILE A 30 2.84 -10.41 -4.58
C ILE A 30 1.38 -10.33 -5.07
N GLY A 31 0.57 -11.36 -4.79
CA GLY A 31 -0.84 -11.38 -5.16
C GLY A 31 -1.64 -10.23 -4.53
N TYR A 32 -1.32 -9.85 -3.29
CA TYR A 32 -1.96 -8.70 -2.65
C TYR A 32 -1.54 -7.36 -3.29
N ILE A 33 -0.26 -7.20 -3.64
CA ILE A 33 0.23 -5.99 -4.35
C ILE A 33 -0.45 -5.84 -5.71
N ASP A 34 -0.61 -6.93 -6.46
CA ASP A 34 -1.32 -6.93 -7.76
C ASP A 34 -2.81 -6.55 -7.60
N GLY A 35 -3.44 -6.98 -6.51
CA GLY A 35 -4.78 -6.56 -6.11
C GLY A 35 -4.87 -5.04 -5.86
N TRP A 36 -3.88 -4.45 -5.17
CA TRP A 36 -3.86 -3.01 -4.94
C TRP A 36 -3.67 -2.21 -6.22
N ILE A 37 -2.74 -2.63 -7.09
CA ILE A 37 -2.52 -1.98 -8.39
C ILE A 37 -3.84 -1.95 -9.17
N SER A 38 -4.56 -3.07 -9.20
CA SER A 38 -5.86 -3.20 -9.89
C SER A 38 -6.93 -2.29 -9.29
N ALA A 39 -6.98 -2.19 -7.96
CA ALA A 39 -7.95 -1.33 -7.29
C ALA A 39 -7.67 0.16 -7.53
N LEU A 40 -6.39 0.57 -7.50
CA LEU A 40 -5.97 1.94 -7.83
C LEU A 40 -6.23 2.32 -9.28
N ASP A 41 -6.02 1.38 -10.22
CA ASP A 41 -6.36 1.59 -11.64
C ASP A 41 -7.84 1.87 -11.83
N GLY A 42 -8.66 1.19 -11.03
CA GLY A 42 -10.10 1.41 -10.97
C GLY A 42 -10.55 2.77 -10.41
N LEU A 43 -9.69 3.50 -9.71
CA LEU A 43 -10.04 4.79 -9.12
C LEU A 43 -9.75 5.95 -10.07
N GLY A 44 -8.75 5.83 -10.95
CA GLY A 44 -8.42 6.88 -11.93
C GLY A 44 -7.91 8.19 -11.30
N GLY A 45 -6.93 8.82 -11.96
CA GLY A 45 -6.37 10.11 -11.53
C GLY A 45 -4.85 10.10 -11.48
N THR A 46 -4.24 11.23 -11.87
CA THR A 46 -2.77 11.39 -11.96
C THR A 46 -2.06 11.26 -10.61
N ALA A 47 -2.72 11.58 -9.50
CA ALA A 47 -2.18 11.39 -8.15
C ALA A 47 -1.96 9.90 -7.81
N LEU A 48 -2.76 9.00 -8.40
CA LEU A 48 -2.66 7.56 -8.15
C LEU A 48 -1.61 6.87 -9.03
N THR A 49 -1.15 7.53 -10.11
CA THR A 49 -0.10 7.00 -10.98
C THR A 49 1.24 6.85 -10.25
N GLY A 50 1.55 7.77 -9.33
CA GLY A 50 2.73 7.66 -8.46
C GLY A 50 2.66 6.43 -7.56
N LEU A 51 1.54 6.24 -6.87
CA LEU A 51 1.30 5.07 -6.03
C LEU A 51 1.39 3.75 -6.81
N GLN A 52 0.75 3.67 -7.98
CA GLN A 52 0.85 2.47 -8.83
C GLN A 52 2.28 2.16 -9.26
N THR A 53 3.09 3.17 -9.54
CA THR A 53 4.50 2.99 -9.90
C THR A 53 5.29 2.44 -8.72
N GLU A 54 5.09 3.01 -7.54
CA GLU A 54 5.76 2.55 -6.33
C GLU A 54 5.34 1.13 -5.94
N LEU A 55 4.07 0.75 -6.16
CA LEU A 55 3.62 -0.64 -5.95
C LEU A 55 4.25 -1.64 -6.91
N ARG A 56 4.47 -1.27 -8.18
CA ARG A 56 5.21 -2.12 -9.11
C ARG A 56 6.67 -2.28 -8.68
N ASN A 57 7.27 -1.23 -8.13
CA ASN A 57 8.62 -1.32 -7.55
C ASN A 57 8.63 -2.23 -6.32
N LEU A 58 7.69 -2.05 -5.38
CA LEU A 58 7.52 -2.89 -4.20
C LEU A 58 7.43 -4.37 -4.59
N ARG A 59 6.61 -4.70 -5.58
CA ARG A 59 6.47 -6.06 -6.12
C ARG A 59 7.83 -6.63 -6.54
N GLY A 60 8.61 -5.87 -7.31
CA GLY A 60 9.94 -6.29 -7.75
C GLY A 60 10.96 -6.41 -6.59
N TYR A 61 10.83 -5.60 -5.54
CA TYR A 61 11.68 -5.73 -4.35
C TYR A 61 11.32 -6.96 -3.52
N VAL A 62 10.03 -7.27 -3.39
CA VAL A 62 9.53 -8.49 -2.75
C VAL A 62 9.99 -9.74 -3.50
N GLU A 63 9.92 -9.75 -4.83
CA GLU A 63 10.44 -10.85 -5.67
C GLU A 63 11.95 -11.09 -5.48
N ARG A 64 12.69 -10.04 -5.13
CA ARG A 64 14.14 -10.08 -4.91
C ARG A 64 14.55 -10.27 -3.45
N ASP A 65 13.58 -10.33 -2.53
CA ASP A 65 13.79 -10.30 -1.08
C ASP A 65 14.68 -9.12 -0.61
N ASP A 66 14.61 -7.99 -1.31
CA ASP A 66 15.38 -6.80 -0.96
C ASP A 66 14.69 -6.03 0.16
N ARG A 67 14.90 -6.47 1.40
CA ARG A 67 14.27 -5.90 2.60
C ARG A 67 14.47 -4.40 2.74
N ALA A 68 15.64 -3.88 2.40
CA ALA A 68 15.93 -2.45 2.49
C ALA A 68 15.08 -1.66 1.48
N ALA A 69 14.99 -2.15 0.25
CA ALA A 69 14.15 -1.55 -0.78
C ALA A 69 12.65 -1.69 -0.48
N ILE A 70 12.21 -2.84 0.05
CA ILE A 70 10.84 -3.05 0.53
C ILE A 70 10.51 -2.01 1.60
N ALA A 71 11.34 -1.85 2.63
CA ALA A 71 11.07 -0.92 3.71
C ALA A 71 11.00 0.55 3.24
N ASN A 72 11.88 0.93 2.30
CA ASN A 72 11.83 2.27 1.72
C ASN A 72 10.57 2.49 0.87
N SER A 73 10.18 1.48 0.08
CA SER A 73 8.98 1.53 -0.74
C SER A 73 7.71 1.64 0.12
N LEU A 74 7.60 0.85 1.19
CA LEU A 74 6.51 0.93 2.16
C LEU A 74 6.43 2.32 2.82
N GLN A 75 7.58 2.91 3.18
CA GLN A 75 7.61 4.26 3.75
C GLN A 75 7.11 5.31 2.75
N HIS A 76 7.52 5.21 1.49
CA HIS A 76 7.14 6.13 0.43
C HIS A 76 5.63 6.04 0.12
N LEU A 77 5.11 4.81 -0.01
CA LEU A 77 3.68 4.55 -0.17
C LEU A 77 2.87 5.14 0.98
N GLY A 78 3.33 4.98 2.22
CA GLY A 78 2.64 5.51 3.39
C GLY A 78 2.59 7.05 3.41
N GLN A 79 3.66 7.72 2.99
CA GLN A 79 3.74 9.17 2.87
C GLN A 79 2.81 9.71 1.79
N GLU A 80 2.87 9.15 0.58
CA GLU A 80 2.03 9.55 -0.55
C GLU A 80 0.55 9.31 -0.25
N THR A 81 0.21 8.15 0.34
CA THR A 81 -1.16 7.84 0.74
C THR A 81 -1.67 8.85 1.77
N SER A 82 -0.86 9.20 2.78
CA SER A 82 -1.22 10.21 3.79
C SER A 82 -1.40 11.61 3.18
N LEU A 83 -0.61 11.96 2.16
CA LEU A 83 -0.71 13.23 1.44
C LEU A 83 -1.98 13.32 0.60
N ILE A 84 -2.33 12.25 -0.11
CA ILE A 84 -3.59 12.15 -0.86
C ILE A 84 -4.77 12.24 0.09
N ALA A 85 -4.70 11.51 1.20
CA ALA A 85 -5.71 11.51 2.26
C ALA A 85 -5.95 12.91 2.84
N ARG A 86 -4.90 13.73 3.01
CA ARG A 86 -5.03 15.12 3.47
C ARG A 86 -5.94 15.96 2.57
N ASN A 87 -5.98 15.68 1.27
CA ASN A 87 -6.78 16.44 0.32
C ASN A 87 -8.23 15.93 0.22
N LEU A 88 -8.55 14.86 0.95
CA LEU A 88 -9.88 14.25 1.05
C LEU A 88 -10.42 14.51 2.46
N HIS A 89 -11.53 15.24 2.56
CA HIS A 89 -12.10 15.68 3.85
C HIS A 89 -13.29 14.79 4.30
N ASP A 90 -13.41 13.59 3.74
CA ASP A 90 -14.48 12.63 3.98
C ASP A 90 -13.95 11.36 4.70
N ALA A 91 -14.84 10.40 4.96
CA ALA A 91 -14.48 9.12 5.58
C ALA A 91 -13.36 8.38 4.82
N THR A 92 -13.28 8.62 3.51
CA THR A 92 -12.22 8.13 2.63
C THR A 92 -10.84 8.68 3.01
N GLY A 93 -10.76 9.97 3.35
CA GLY A 93 -9.53 10.59 3.84
C GLY A 93 -9.05 9.98 5.16
N ASP A 94 -9.93 9.73 6.12
CA ASP A 94 -9.55 9.10 7.40
C ASP A 94 -9.02 7.68 7.19
N GLN A 95 -9.68 6.94 6.32
CA GLN A 95 -9.31 5.59 5.90
C GLN A 95 -7.92 5.56 5.24
N LEU A 96 -7.64 6.46 4.30
CA LEU A 96 -6.34 6.56 3.64
C LEU A 96 -5.24 7.08 4.59
N ARG A 97 -5.56 7.95 5.54
CA ARG A 97 -4.61 8.36 6.60
C ARG A 97 -4.20 7.18 7.47
N HIS A 98 -5.17 6.37 7.88
CA HIS A 98 -4.91 5.18 8.69
C HIS A 98 -4.01 4.20 7.93
N LEU A 99 -4.33 3.95 6.66
CA LEU A 99 -3.53 3.14 5.77
C LEU A 99 -2.08 3.65 5.65
N GLY A 100 -1.91 4.96 5.42
CA GLY A 100 -0.60 5.58 5.31
C GLY A 100 0.25 5.39 6.56
N GLN A 101 -0.37 5.49 7.74
CA GLN A 101 0.30 5.25 9.02
C GLN A 101 0.71 3.78 9.20
N THR A 102 -0.13 2.82 8.80
CA THR A 102 0.18 1.38 8.85
C THR A 102 1.38 1.04 7.97
N LEU A 103 1.44 1.58 6.75
CA LEU A 103 2.56 1.42 5.83
C LEU A 103 3.88 1.97 6.42
N ILE A 104 3.83 3.15 7.03
CA ILE A 104 4.99 3.75 7.72
C ILE A 104 5.45 2.89 8.90
N THR A 105 4.53 2.34 9.68
CA THR A 105 4.86 1.45 10.80
C THR A 105 5.49 0.14 10.31
N ALA A 106 4.93 -0.48 9.26
CA ALA A 106 5.51 -1.69 8.68
C ALA A 106 6.92 -1.45 8.13
N ALA A 107 7.14 -0.31 7.45
CA ALA A 107 8.47 0.12 7.02
C ALA A 107 9.44 0.28 8.19
N GLY A 108 8.98 0.87 9.29
CA GLY A 108 9.75 1.01 10.52
C GLY A 108 10.18 -0.34 11.09
N ASN A 109 9.22 -1.27 11.25
CA ASN A 109 9.45 -2.61 11.76
C ASN A 109 10.45 -3.40 10.89
N LEU A 110 10.33 -3.28 9.56
CA LEU A 110 11.22 -3.98 8.64
C LEU A 110 12.66 -3.43 8.67
N LYS A 111 12.86 -2.15 9.00
CA LYS A 111 14.19 -1.53 9.14
C LYS A 111 14.92 -1.94 10.43
N VAL A 112 14.20 -2.34 11.46
CA VAL A 112 14.77 -2.76 12.75
C VAL A 112 14.86 -4.27 12.92
N SER A 113 14.28 -5.06 12.00
CA SER A 113 14.40 -6.52 11.94
C SER A 113 15.65 -6.97 11.19
#